data_AF-A0A1Z1MHB1-F1
#
_entry.id   AF-A0A1Z1MHB1-F1
#
_cell.length_a   1.000
_cell.length_b   1.000
_cell.length_c   1.000
_cell.angle_alpha   90.00
_cell.angle_beta   90.00
_cell.angle_gamma   90.00
#
_symmetry.space_group_name_H-M   'P 1'
#
loop_
_entity.id
_entity.type
_entity.pdbx_description
1 polymer ?
#
loop_
_entity_poly.entity_id
_entity_poly.type
_entity_poly.pdbx_seq_one_letter_code
_entity_poly.pdbx_strand_id
1 'polypeptide(L)' 'MDTKIQEEIDTLKKELVLLRMYKVTKQKNENHKIKRIQHKISQIYQFNSKNKSLLND' A
#
# COMPACT_ATOMS: atom_id res chain seq x y z
N MET A 1 2.37 1.67 15.62
CA MET A 1 1.73 1.08 14.43
C MET A 1 1.94 -0.41 14.57
N ASP A 2 0.87 -1.19 14.51
CA ASP A 2 0.96 -2.62 14.80
C ASP A 2 1.87 -3.34 13.80
N THR A 3 2.67 -4.29 14.30
CA THR A 3 3.64 -5.06 13.49
C THR A 3 2.98 -5.76 12.30
N LYS A 4 1.78 -6.31 12.49
CA LYS A 4 0.99 -6.94 11.42
C LYS A 4 0.58 -5.96 10.31
N ILE A 5 0.27 -4.71 10.67
CA ILE A 5 -0.10 -3.68 9.70
C ILE A 5 1.12 -3.28 8.86
N GLN A 6 2.29 -3.21 9.50
CA GLN A 6 3.54 -2.92 8.79
C GLN A 6 3.90 -4.04 7.81
N GLU A 7 3.74 -5.30 8.20
CA GLU A 7 3.94 -6.47 7.33
C GLU A 7 3.00 -6.47 6.11
N GLU A 8 1.73 -6.08 6.29
CA GLU A 8 0.78 -5.92 5.19
C GLU A 8 1.24 -4.82 4.22
N ILE A 9 1.66 -3.67 4.74
CA ILE A 9 2.18 -2.55 3.93
C ILE A 9 3.41 -3.00 3.13
N ASP A 10 4.33 -3.73 3.74
CA ASP A 10 5.57 -4.17 3.09
C ASP A 10 5.28 -5.20 1.99
N THR A 11 4.29 -6.07 2.19
CA THR A 11 3.81 -6.99 1.15
C THR A 11 3.23 -6.23 -0.04
N LEU A 12 2.38 -5.23 0.22
CA LEU A 12 1.80 -4.38 -0.82
C LEU A 12 2.86 -3.57 -1.58
N LYS A 13 3.91 -3.10 -0.90
CA LYS A 13 5.04 -2.41 -1.54
C LYS A 13 5.83 -3.33 -2.46
N LYS A 14 6.09 -4.58 -2.05
CA LYS A 14 6.75 -5.59 -2.91
C LYS A 14 5.97 -5.84 -4.19
N GLU A 15 4.65 -6.02 -4.08
CA GLU A 15 3.77 -6.18 -5.26
C GLU A 15 3.80 -4.95 -6.18
N LEU A 16 3.78 -3.74 -5.60
CA LEU A 16 3.86 -2.49 -6.35
C LEU A 16 5.17 -2.35 -7.14
N VAL A 17 6.30 -2.79 -6.57
CA VAL A 17 7.60 -2.80 -7.25
C VAL A 17 7.56 -3.73 -8.46
N LEU A 18 7.04 -4.94 -8.29
CA LEU A 18 6.92 -5.90 -9.39
C LEU A 18 6.05 -5.37 -10.54
N LEU A 19 4.90 -4.78 -10.22
CA LEU A 19 4.02 -4.18 -11.24
C LEU A 19 4.66 -2.99 -11.96
N ARG A 20 5.47 -2.18 -11.26
CA ARG A 20 6.25 -1.11 -11.88
C ARG A 20 7.34 -1.66 -12.80
N MET A 21 8.01 -2.75 -12.41
CA MET A 21 8.96 -3.46 -13.27
C MET A 21 8.27 -3.96 -14.54
N TYR A 22 7.11 -4.64 -14.44
CA TYR A 22 6.35 -5.09 -15.60
C TYR A 22 5.91 -3.98 -16.54
N LYS A 23 5.59 -2.80 -15.99
CA LYS A 23 5.30 -1.61 -16.78
C LYS A 23 6.53 -1.10 -17.54
N VAL A 24 7.68 -1.04 -16.87
CA VAL A 24 8.96 -0.60 -17.47
C VAL A 24 9.44 -1.58 -18.54
N THR A 25 9.34 -2.89 -18.28
CA THR A 25 9.72 -3.94 -19.23
C THR A 25 8.69 -4.15 -20.35
N LYS A 26 7.61 -3.35 -20.38
CA LYS A 26 6.51 -3.43 -21.35
C LYS A 26 5.86 -4.82 -21.46
N GLN A 27 6.02 -5.68 -20.45
CA GLN A 27 5.45 -7.03 -20.45
C GLN A 27 3.93 -6.99 -20.29
N LYS A 28 3.43 -6.31 -19.26
CA LYS A 28 2.00 -6.16 -18.99
C LYS A 28 1.74 -4.89 -18.20
N ASN A 29 0.86 -4.04 -18.73
CA ASN A 29 0.49 -2.80 -18.08
C ASN A 29 -0.77 -2.98 -17.21
N GLU A 30 -0.58 -3.34 -15.94
CA GLU A 30 -1.67 -3.48 -14.97
C GLU A 30 -1.84 -2.21 -14.11
N ASN A 31 -1.93 -1.04 -14.76
CA ASN A 31 -2.12 0.27 -14.11
C ASN A 31 -3.29 0.29 -13.09
N HIS A 32 -4.36 -0.47 -13.33
CA HIS A 32 -5.49 -0.59 -12.41
C HIS A 32 -5.08 -1.24 -11.07
N LYS A 33 -4.21 -2.26 -11.09
CA LYS A 33 -3.69 -2.91 -9.87
C LYS A 33 -2.76 -1.97 -9.11
N ILE A 34 -1.89 -1.23 -9.82
CA ILE A 34 -1.04 -0.20 -9.24
C ILE A 34 -1.88 0.81 -8.45
N LYS A 35 -2.93 1.37 -9.07
CA LYS A 35 -3.83 2.33 -8.42
C LYS A 35 -4.54 1.72 -7.20
N ARG A 36 -5.01 0.48 -7.32
CA ARG A 36 -5.69 -0.24 -6.22
C ARG A 36 -4.77 -0.45 -5.02
N ILE A 37 -3.52 -0.88 -5.24
CA ILE A 37 -2.53 -1.08 -4.17
C ILE A 37 -2.17 0.24 -3.50
N GLN A 38 -1.93 1.30 -4.28
CA GLN A 38 -1.66 2.63 -3.74
C GLN A 38 -2.83 3.16 -2.88
N HIS A 39 -4.07 2.94 -3.34
CA HIS A 39 -5.25 3.33 -2.57
C HIS A 39 -5.35 2.54 -1.26
N LYS A 40 -5.10 1.23 -1.28
CA LYS A 40 -5.11 0.38 -0.09
C LYS A 40 -4.05 0.82 0.94
N ILE A 41 -2.83 1.10 0.50
CA ILE A 41 -1.76 1.63 1.36
C ILE A 41 -2.19 2.97 2.00
N SER A 42 -2.78 3.87 1.20
CA SER A 42 -3.29 5.16 1.70
C SER A 42 -4.37 4.98 2.77
N GLN A 43 -5.33 4.09 2.54
CA GLN A 43 -6.38 3.78 3.52
C GLN A 43 -5.78 3.28 4.85
N ILE A 44 -4.82 2.34 4.80
CA ILE A 44 -4.16 1.81 6.00
C ILE A 44 -3.50 2.94 6.80
N TYR A 45 -2.78 3.84 6.14
CA TYR A 45 -2.16 4.99 6.81
C TYR A 45 -3.20 5.92 7.43
N GLN A 46 -4.32 6.21 6.73
CA GLN A 46 -5.39 7.05 7.24
C GLN A 46 -6.08 6.45 8.47
N PHE A 47 -6.34 5.14 8.48
CA PHE A 47 -6.92 4.45 9.63
C PHE A 47 -5.98 4.51 10.84
N ASN A 48 -4.70 4.23 10.64
CA ASN A 48 -3.72 4.27 11.71
C ASN A 48 -3.51 5.69 12.28
N SER A 49 -3.56 6.74 11.44
CA SER A 49 -3.47 8.12 11.91
C SER A 49 -4.72 8.55 12.69
N LYS A 50 -5.92 8.16 12.24
CA LYS A 50 -7.18 8.45 12.95
C LYS A 50 -7.24 7.78 14.32
N ASN A 51 -6.83 6.50 14.41
CA ASN A 51 -6.77 5.80 15.70
C ASN A 51 -5.76 6.43 16.66
N LYS A 52 -4.66 6.97 16.15
CA LYS A 52 -3.68 7.70 16.96
C LYS A 52 -4.22 9.03 17.50
N SER A 53 -5.15 9.68 16.79
CA SER A 53 -5.82 10.90 17.26
C SER A 53 -6.80 10.61 18.41
N LEU A 54 -7.63 9.57 18.27
CA LEU A 54 -8.66 9.20 19.25
C LEU A 54 -8.11 8.62 20.57
N LEU A 55 -6.85 8.18 20.59
CA LEU A 55 -6.18 7.70 21.81
C LEU A 55 -5.53 8.82 22.63
N ASN A 56 -5.50 10.05 22.11
CA ASN A 56 -4.87 11.21 22.77
C ASN A 56 -5.89 12.24 23.29
N ASP A 57 -7.19 11.94 23.19
CA ASP A 57 -8.30 12.70 23.78
C ASP A 57 -8.79 11.99 25.06
#